data_AF-A0A914G5P7-F1
#
_entry.id   AF-A0A914G5P7-F1
#
_cell.length_a   1.000
_cell.length_b   1.000
_cell.length_c   1.000
_cell.angle_alpha   90.00
_cell.angle_beta   90.00
_cell.angle_gamma   90.00
#
_symmetry.space_group_name_H-M   'P 1'
#
loop_
_entity.id
_entity.type
_entity.pdbx_description
1 polymer ?
#
loop_
_entity_poly.entity_id
_entity_poly.type
_entity_poly.pdbx_seq_one_letter_code
_entity_poly.pdbx_strand_id
1 'polypeptide(L)'
;MILVDLSEYYQIKPLKDVCDAFITENAAKPENVLKLYESFKRYTLKTAMAKVMETIASNTDEILKSKDFSSIEKETLLDIVKMDNLNSKEEELFQAVLIWVLNKHKNNENEIKTELADVFPFIRFPIMDLEFLHNFVEKYNQ
;
A
#
# COMPACT_ATOMS: atom_id res chain seq x y z
N MET A 1 1.70 3.23 -19.55
CA MET A 1 2.11 1.82 -19.65
C MET A 1 2.90 1.55 -20.92
N ILE A 2 2.31 1.66 -22.12
CA ILE A 2 2.98 1.36 -23.42
C ILE A 2 4.39 1.98 -23.58
N LEU A 3 4.61 3.22 -23.16
CA LEU A 3 5.92 3.88 -23.27
C LEU A 3 7.02 3.22 -22.42
N VAL A 4 6.68 2.76 -21.21
CA VAL A 4 7.66 2.08 -20.34
C VAL A 4 7.94 0.67 -20.87
N ASP A 5 6.89 -0.03 -21.29
CA ASP A 5 7.00 -1.36 -21.90
C ASP A 5 7.93 -1.32 -23.13
N LEU A 6 7.77 -0.32 -23.99
CA LEU A 6 8.65 -0.10 -25.14
C LEU A 6 10.06 0.29 -24.69
N SER A 7 10.22 1.13 -23.66
CA SER A 7 11.54 1.52 -23.17
C SER A 7 12.36 0.33 -22.66
N GLU A 8 11.72 -0.61 -21.97
CA GLU A 8 12.36 -1.79 -21.38
C GLU A 8 12.61 -2.86 -22.45
N TYR A 9 11.66 -3.06 -23.37
CA TYR A 9 11.81 -3.98 -24.50
C TYR A 9 12.92 -3.55 -25.47
N TYR A 10 13.03 -2.25 -25.76
CA TYR A 10 14.01 -1.70 -26.70
C TYR A 10 15.28 -1.15 -26.02
N GLN A 11 15.39 -1.26 -24.68
CA GLN A 11 16.50 -0.73 -23.87
C GLN A 11 16.83 0.75 -24.13
N ILE A 12 15.81 1.56 -24.40
CA ILE A 12 15.97 2.98 -24.73
C ILE A 12 16.14 3.76 -23.43
N LYS A 13 17.39 3.90 -22.96
CA LYS A 13 17.75 4.67 -21.76
C LYS A 13 17.08 6.06 -21.66
N PRO A 14 17.08 6.90 -22.72
CA PRO A 14 16.46 8.23 -22.63
C PRO A 14 14.96 8.19 -22.31
N LEU A 15 14.25 7.16 -22.77
CA LEU A 15 12.81 7.02 -22.51
C LEU A 15 12.55 6.59 -21.07
N LYS A 16 13.46 5.80 -20.49
CA LYS A 16 13.46 5.43 -19.08
C LYS A 16 13.66 6.66 -18.19
N ASP A 17 14.60 7.53 -18.55
CA ASP A 17 14.88 8.76 -17.81
C ASP A 17 13.68 9.72 -17.83
N VAL A 18 12.97 9.83 -18.95
CA VAL A 18 11.74 10.63 -19.06
C VAL A 18 10.63 10.06 -18.17
N CYS A 19 10.50 8.74 -18.11
CA CYS A 19 9.53 8.08 -17.24
C CYS A 19 9.88 8.27 -15.76
N ASP A 20 11.15 8.16 -15.39
CA ASP A 20 11.62 8.43 -14.02
C ASP A 20 11.33 9.88 -13.60
N ALA A 21 11.59 10.86 -14.48
CA ALA A 21 11.28 12.27 -14.22
C ALA A 21 9.77 12.49 -14.05
N PHE A 22 8.95 11.94 -14.95
CA PHE A 22 7.50 12.05 -14.90
C PHE A 22 6.90 11.45 -13.62
N ILE A 23 7.35 10.26 -13.23
CA ILE A 23 6.88 9.60 -12.01
C ILE A 23 7.30 10.41 -10.79
N THR A 24 8.54 10.88 -10.75
CA THR A 24 9.05 11.68 -9.62
C THR A 24 8.25 12.97 -9.43
N GLU A 25 7.89 13.66 -10.52
CA GLU A 25 7.07 14.87 -10.48
C GLU A 25 5.64 14.60 -10.01
N ASN A 26 5.02 13.51 -10.51
CA ASN A 26 3.64 13.16 -10.15
C ASN A 26 3.52 12.46 -8.79
N ALA A 27 4.59 11.85 -8.30
CA ALA A 27 4.68 11.26 -6.98
C ALA A 27 4.66 12.30 -5.85
N ALA A 28 4.73 13.60 -6.15
CA ALA A 28 4.51 14.66 -5.16
C ALA A 28 3.04 14.78 -4.73
N LYS A 29 2.09 14.18 -5.47
CA LYS A 29 0.66 14.28 -5.20
C LYS A 29 0.16 12.98 -4.53
N PRO A 30 -0.34 13.03 -3.28
CA PRO A 30 -0.78 11.84 -2.55
C PRO A 30 -1.95 11.12 -3.25
N GLU A 31 -2.79 11.83 -4.00
CA GLU A 31 -3.93 11.24 -4.74
C GLU A 31 -3.51 10.27 -5.85
N ASN A 32 -2.35 10.49 -6.47
CA ASN A 32 -1.89 9.69 -7.61
C ASN A 32 -0.87 8.63 -7.21
N VAL A 33 -0.34 8.70 -5.99
CA VAL A 33 0.83 7.91 -5.58
C VAL A 33 0.54 6.40 -5.57
N LEU A 34 -0.65 5.99 -5.14
CA LEU A 34 -1.07 4.58 -5.16
C LEU A 34 -1.21 4.05 -6.59
N LYS A 35 -1.88 4.82 -7.46
CA LYS A 35 -2.06 4.45 -8.87
C LYS A 35 -0.72 4.37 -9.61
N LEU A 36 0.19 5.29 -9.32
CA LEU A 36 1.56 5.26 -9.84
C LEU A 36 2.30 4.03 -9.31
N TYR A 37 2.19 3.71 -8.02
CA TYR A 37 2.81 2.53 -7.47
C TYR A 37 2.33 1.25 -8.18
N GLU A 38 1.02 1.04 -8.29
CA GLU A 38 0.47 -0.16 -8.95
C GLU A 38 0.83 -0.25 -10.43
N SER A 39 0.81 0.89 -11.13
CA SER A 39 1.10 0.94 -12.56
C SER A 39 2.57 0.68 -12.87
N PHE A 40 3.47 1.03 -11.94
CA PHE A 40 4.90 1.02 -12.23
C PHE A 40 5.72 0.03 -11.38
N LYS A 41 5.14 -0.62 -10.35
CA LYS A 41 5.85 -1.59 -9.46
C LYS A 41 6.53 -2.74 -10.21
N ARG A 42 6.06 -3.03 -11.43
CA ARG A 42 6.57 -4.11 -12.30
C ARG A 42 7.81 -3.71 -13.11
N TYR A 43 8.13 -2.42 -13.19
CA TYR A 43 9.24 -1.90 -13.98
C TYR A 43 10.51 -1.74 -13.15
N THR A 44 11.67 -1.81 -13.80
CA THR A 44 12.98 -1.62 -13.16
C THR A 44 13.33 -0.14 -12.86
N LEU A 45 12.39 0.64 -12.31
CA LEU A 45 12.51 2.08 -12.00
C LEU A 45 12.77 2.31 -10.49
N LYS A 46 13.91 1.83 -10.00
CA LYS A 46 14.21 1.78 -8.55
C LYS A 46 14.18 3.15 -7.87
N THR A 47 14.74 4.17 -8.51
CA THR A 47 14.86 5.54 -7.97
C THR A 47 13.50 6.23 -7.88
N ALA A 48 12.70 6.18 -8.96
CA ALA A 48 11.36 6.76 -8.94
C ALA A 48 10.44 6.01 -7.96
N MET A 49 10.53 4.67 -7.91
CA MET A 49 9.79 3.86 -6.95
C MET A 49 10.13 4.17 -5.50
N ALA A 50 11.41 4.40 -5.19
CA ALA A 50 11.81 4.83 -3.85
C ALA A 50 11.14 6.15 -3.46
N LYS A 51 11.02 7.11 -4.41
CA LYS A 51 10.34 8.37 -4.15
C LYS A 51 8.83 8.20 -3.96
N VAL A 52 8.19 7.38 -4.79
CA VAL A 52 6.76 7.01 -4.65
C VAL A 52 6.51 6.42 -3.25
N MET A 53 7.35 5.48 -2.82
CA MET A 53 7.26 4.88 -1.49
C MET A 53 7.49 5.89 -0.37
N GLU A 54 8.46 6.79 -0.51
CA GLU A 54 8.69 7.86 0.47
C GLU A 54 7.47 8.79 0.62
N THR A 55 6.80 9.14 -0.49
CA THR A 55 5.55 9.90 -0.44
C THR A 55 4.44 9.11 0.24
N ILE A 56 4.33 7.80 -0.04
CA ILE A 56 3.33 6.93 0.62
C ILE A 56 3.55 6.92 2.12
N ALA A 57 4.80 6.70 2.56
CA ALA A 57 5.20 6.72 3.95
C ALA A 57 4.87 8.06 4.63
N SER A 58 5.13 9.18 3.96
CA SER A 58 4.92 10.51 4.54
C SER A 58 3.44 10.88 4.67
N ASN A 59 2.60 10.42 3.74
CA ASN A 59 1.18 10.76 3.67
C ASN A 59 0.27 9.57 3.98
N THR A 60 0.76 8.58 4.75
CA THR A 60 0.03 7.33 4.99
C THR A 60 -1.35 7.58 5.58
N ASP A 61 -1.50 8.50 6.54
CA ASP A 61 -2.79 8.81 7.17
C ASP A 61 -3.87 9.29 6.18
N GLU A 62 -3.50 10.11 5.18
CA GLU A 62 -4.43 10.52 4.11
C GLU A 62 -4.72 9.37 3.14
N ILE A 63 -3.70 8.58 2.82
CA ILE A 63 -3.80 7.48 1.87
C ILE A 63 -4.72 6.38 2.41
N LEU A 64 -4.59 6.02 3.69
CA LEU A 64 -5.43 5.00 4.35
C LEU A 64 -6.92 5.39 4.33
N LYS A 65 -7.23 6.69 4.35
CA LYS A 65 -8.61 7.21 4.28
C LYS A 65 -9.12 7.34 2.84
N SER A 66 -8.25 7.24 1.85
CA SER A 66 -8.61 7.39 0.44
C SER A 66 -9.41 6.19 -0.08
N LYS A 67 -10.29 6.45 -1.06
CA LYS A 67 -10.98 5.38 -1.79
C LYS A 67 -10.02 4.54 -2.63
N ASP A 68 -8.91 5.13 -3.05
CA ASP A 68 -7.90 4.46 -3.86
C ASP A 68 -7.26 3.32 -3.08
N PHE A 69 -7.02 3.50 -1.77
CA PHE A 69 -6.53 2.43 -0.90
C PHE A 69 -7.47 1.22 -0.86
N SER A 70 -8.79 1.43 -0.86
CA SER A 70 -9.77 0.33 -0.87
C SER A 70 -9.75 -0.49 -2.17
N SER A 71 -9.15 0.03 -3.25
CA SER A 71 -9.10 -0.62 -4.55
C SER A 71 -7.75 -1.29 -4.87
N ILE A 72 -6.76 -1.18 -3.98
CA ILE A 72 -5.41 -1.70 -4.28
C ILE A 72 -5.34 -3.23 -4.31
N GLU A 73 -4.34 -3.75 -5.00
CA GLU A 73 -4.00 -5.17 -5.02
C GLU A 73 -3.37 -5.64 -3.69
N LYS A 74 -3.49 -6.95 -3.38
CA LYS A 74 -2.94 -7.56 -2.15
C LYS A 74 -1.44 -7.33 -2.01
N GLU A 75 -0.70 -7.48 -3.11
CA GLU A 75 0.74 -7.28 -3.15
C GLU A 75 1.11 -5.85 -2.72
N THR A 76 0.38 -4.87 -3.23
CA THR A 76 0.56 -3.46 -2.89
C THR A 76 0.30 -3.21 -1.41
N LEU A 77 -0.77 -3.81 -0.85
CA LEU A 77 -1.05 -3.74 0.59
C LEU A 77 0.11 -4.32 1.40
N LEU A 78 0.60 -5.50 1.04
CA LEU A 78 1.71 -6.15 1.74
C LEU A 78 2.99 -5.31 1.68
N ASP A 79 3.28 -4.69 0.53
CA ASP A 79 4.45 -3.85 0.37
C ASP A 79 4.36 -2.60 1.26
N ILE A 80 3.16 -2.00 1.41
CA ILE A 80 2.92 -0.88 2.32
C ILE A 80 3.05 -1.30 3.78
N VAL A 81 2.38 -2.39 4.20
CA VAL A 81 2.39 -2.86 5.60
C VAL A 81 3.79 -3.27 6.05
N LYS A 82 4.63 -3.78 5.14
CA LYS A 82 6.04 -4.11 5.42
C LYS A 82 6.94 -2.88 5.61
N MET A 83 6.48 -1.67 5.29
CA MET A 83 7.31 -0.49 5.46
C MET A 83 7.49 -0.17 6.95
N ASP A 84 8.73 0.11 7.36
CA ASP A 84 9.05 0.48 8.75
C ASP A 84 8.81 1.97 9.04
N ASN A 85 8.76 2.82 8.01
CA ASN A 85 8.77 4.28 8.16
C ASN A 85 7.42 4.94 7.84
N LEU A 86 6.30 4.27 8.12
CA LEU A 86 4.97 4.84 7.89
C LEU A 86 4.67 5.97 8.90
N ASN A 87 4.18 7.11 8.41
CA ASN A 87 3.78 8.26 9.24
C ASN A 87 2.33 8.12 9.73
N SER A 88 1.95 6.93 10.21
CA SER A 88 0.63 6.64 10.76
C SER A 88 0.76 5.72 11.98
N LYS A 89 -0.25 5.71 12.85
CA LYS A 89 -0.24 4.75 13.96
C LYS A 89 -0.48 3.34 13.44
N GLU A 90 0.11 2.34 14.10
CA GLU A 90 -0.09 0.94 13.76
C GLU A 90 -1.58 0.53 13.90
N GLU A 91 -2.31 1.16 14.82
CA GLU A 91 -3.76 0.99 15.00
C GLU A 91 -4.56 1.44 13.77
N GLU A 92 -4.18 2.57 13.16
CA GLU A 92 -4.83 3.11 11.96
C GLU A 92 -4.56 2.21 10.76
N LEU A 93 -3.31 1.71 10.65
CA LEU A 93 -2.92 0.73 9.63
C LEU A 93 -3.74 -0.56 9.78
N PHE A 94 -3.86 -1.08 11.00
CA PHE A 94 -4.64 -2.28 11.29
C PHE A 94 -6.13 -2.10 10.93
N GLN A 95 -6.74 -0.98 11.30
CA GLN A 95 -8.12 -0.68 10.92
C GLN A 95 -8.30 -0.58 9.41
N ALA A 96 -7.38 0.08 8.71
CA ALA A 96 -7.43 0.22 7.26
C ALA A 96 -7.30 -1.12 6.54
N VAL A 97 -6.38 -2.00 6.99
CA VAL A 97 -6.23 -3.37 6.50
C VAL A 97 -7.53 -4.16 6.70
N LEU A 98 -8.12 -4.10 7.89
CA LEU A 98 -9.39 -4.78 8.17
C LEU A 98 -10.50 -4.31 7.23
N ILE A 99 -10.66 -2.99 7.06
CA ILE A 99 -11.65 -2.41 6.15
C ILE A 99 -11.40 -2.88 4.70
N TRP A 100 -10.14 -2.93 4.26
CA TRP A 100 -9.77 -3.41 2.95
C TRP A 100 -10.16 -4.88 2.73
N VAL A 101 -9.81 -5.78 3.66
CA VAL A 101 -10.15 -7.21 3.56
C VAL A 101 -11.66 -7.41 3.58
N LEU A 102 -12.36 -6.75 4.51
CA LEU A 102 -13.82 -6.81 4.61
C LEU A 102 -14.50 -6.31 3.34
N ASN A 103 -13.98 -5.24 2.72
CA ASN A 103 -14.53 -4.72 1.47
C ASN A 103 -14.31 -5.65 0.28
N LYS A 104 -13.18 -6.35 0.24
CA LYS A 104 -12.81 -7.25 -0.86
C LYS A 104 -13.55 -8.59 -0.80
N HIS A 105 -13.77 -9.12 0.39
CA HIS A 105 -14.33 -10.45 0.62
C HIS A 105 -15.68 -10.41 1.37
N LYS A 106 -16.52 -9.40 1.12
CA LYS A 106 -17.79 -9.13 1.84
C LYS A 106 -18.70 -10.34 2.07
N ASN A 107 -18.64 -11.35 1.21
CA ASN A 107 -19.55 -12.50 1.23
C ASN A 107 -18.87 -13.83 1.60
N ASN A 108 -17.57 -13.83 1.94
CA ASN A 108 -16.84 -15.07 2.24
C ASN A 108 -15.95 -14.93 3.48
N GLU A 109 -16.50 -15.31 4.64
CA GLU A 109 -15.78 -15.25 5.92
C GLU A 109 -14.50 -16.09 5.95
N ASN A 110 -14.45 -17.20 5.21
CA ASN A 110 -13.26 -18.05 5.16
C ASN A 110 -12.11 -17.36 4.40
N GLU A 111 -12.43 -16.64 3.33
CA GLU A 111 -11.44 -15.84 2.61
C GLU A 111 -10.97 -14.65 3.44
N ILE A 112 -11.87 -13.98 4.16
CA ILE A 112 -11.50 -12.90 5.11
C ILE A 112 -10.48 -13.41 6.13
N LYS A 113 -10.75 -14.56 6.77
CA LYS A 113 -9.84 -15.14 7.77
C LYS A 113 -8.48 -15.52 7.17
N THR A 114 -8.47 -16.07 5.96
CA THR A 114 -7.24 -16.46 5.26
C THR A 114 -6.41 -15.24 4.89
N GLU A 115 -7.04 -14.21 4.34
CA GLU A 115 -6.38 -12.97 3.93
C GLU A 115 -5.83 -12.21 5.14
N LEU A 116 -6.58 -12.15 6.24
CA LEU A 116 -6.08 -11.57 7.50
C LEU A 116 -4.91 -12.36 8.07
N ALA A 117 -4.96 -13.70 8.03
CA ALA A 117 -3.86 -14.54 8.48
C ALA A 117 -2.56 -14.31 7.70
N ASP A 118 -2.66 -13.94 6.42
CA ASP A 118 -1.49 -13.60 5.60
C ASP A 118 -0.92 -12.20 5.92
N VAL A 119 -1.77 -11.24 6.30
CA VAL A 119 -1.34 -9.84 6.54
C VAL A 119 -0.92 -9.60 7.99
N PHE A 120 -1.58 -10.24 8.96
CA PHE A 120 -1.31 -10.08 10.40
C PHE A 120 0.15 -10.26 10.82
N PRO A 121 0.93 -11.20 10.26
CA PRO A 121 2.35 -11.35 10.62
C PRO A 121 3.20 -10.11 10.34
N PHE A 122 2.76 -9.21 9.46
CA PHE A 122 3.47 -7.98 9.12
C PHE A 122 3.07 -6.79 9.98
N ILE A 123 1.99 -6.92 10.76
CA ILE A 123 1.49 -5.87 11.63
C ILE A 123 2.19 -5.94 12.99
N ARG A 124 2.69 -4.81 13.48
CA ARG A 124 3.48 -4.73 14.73
C ARG A 124 2.58 -4.58 15.95
N PHE A 125 1.83 -5.64 16.27
CA PHE A 125 0.96 -5.69 17.47
C PHE A 125 1.60 -5.16 18.78
N PRO A 126 2.89 -5.40 19.09
CA PRO A 126 3.49 -4.89 20.32
C PRO A 126 3.56 -3.36 20.45
N ILE A 127 3.37 -2.62 19.35
CA ILE A 127 3.43 -1.15 19.31
C ILE A 127 2.03 -0.53 19.43
N MET A 128 0.97 -1.32 19.26
CA MET A 128 -0.40 -0.86 19.44
C MET A 128 -0.74 -0.67 20.91
N ASP A 129 -1.70 0.22 21.19
CA ASP A 129 -2.23 0.38 22.54
C ASP A 129 -2.96 -0.89 23.01
N LEU A 130 -2.70 -1.27 24.27
CA LEU A 130 -3.30 -2.43 24.91
C LEU A 130 -4.81 -2.26 25.09
N GLU A 131 -5.29 -1.03 25.34
CA GLU A 131 -6.73 -0.76 25.42
C GLU A 131 -7.41 -0.99 24.07
N PHE A 132 -6.77 -0.59 22.97
CA PHE A 132 -7.29 -0.84 21.62
C PHE A 132 -7.38 -2.33 21.32
N LEU A 133 -6.32 -3.09 21.61
CA LEU A 133 -6.30 -4.54 21.42
C LEU A 133 -7.34 -5.26 22.27
N HIS A 134 -7.50 -4.86 23.54
CA HIS A 134 -8.50 -5.42 24.43
C HIS A 134 -9.91 -5.21 23.90
N ASN A 135 -10.26 -3.98 23.55
CA ASN A 135 -11.56 -3.64 22.97
C ASN A 135 -11.83 -4.38 21.66
N PHE A 136 -10.80 -4.59 20.84
CA PHE A 136 -10.92 -5.34 19.59
C PHE A 136 -11.21 -6.83 19.84
N VAL A 137 -10.44 -7.46 20.73
CA VAL A 137 -10.61 -8.88 21.08
C VAL A 137 -11.97 -9.13 21.73
N GLU A 138 -12.44 -8.24 22.61
CA GLU A 138 -13.77 -8.35 23.21
C GLU A 138 -14.90 -8.26 22.18
N LYS A 139 -14.75 -7.36 21.20
CA LYS A 139 -15.75 -7.16 20.13
C LYS A 139 -15.87 -8.35 19.17
N TYR A 140 -14.80 -9.14 18.99
CA TYR A 140 -14.80 -10.33 18.12
C TYR A 140 -15.02 -11.65 18.87
N ASN A 141 -15.01 -11.64 20.22
CA ASN A 141 -15.35 -12.78 21.08
C ASN A 141 -16.81 -12.77 21.57
N GLN A 142 -17.62 -11.79 21.17
CA GLN A 142 -19.09 -11.77 21.33
C GLN A 142 -19.79 -12.15 20.04
#